data_AF-N8QA90-F1
#
_entry.id   AF-N8QA90-F1
#
_cell.length_a   1.000
_cell.length_b   1.000
_cell.length_c   1.000
_cell.angle_alpha   90.00
_cell.angle_beta   90.00
_cell.angle_gamma   90.00
#
_symmetry.space_group_name_H-M   'P 1'
#
loop_
_entity.id
_entity.type
_entity.pdbx_description
1 polymer ?
#
loop_
_entity_poly.entity_id
_entity_poly.type
_entity_poly.pdbx_seq_one_letter_code
_entity_poly.pdbx_strand_id
1 'polypeptide(L)' 'MSDDLAQENDHRNTLADAILNDLIEIARLQGDPIKKMKVDEHGVFYVESEIPFDEFIESF' A
#
# COMPACT_ATOMS: atom_id res chain seq x y z
N MET A 1 26.28 -13.51 9.92
CA MET A 1 25.21 -13.09 10.86
C MET A 1 24.64 -11.72 10.54
N SER A 2 25.44 -10.69 10.22
CA SER A 2 24.89 -9.41 9.73
C SER A 2 24.42 -9.49 8.28
N ASP A 3 25.13 -10.22 7.42
CA ASP A 3 24.77 -10.39 6.00
C ASP A 3 23.51 -11.23 5.80
N ASP A 4 23.30 -12.26 6.63
CA ASP A 4 22.10 -13.11 6.60
C ASP A 4 20.83 -12.28 6.91
N LEU A 5 20.93 -11.36 7.87
CA LEU A 5 19.83 -10.48 8.26
C LEU A 5 19.53 -9.42 7.19
N ALA A 6 20.57 -8.92 6.51
CA ALA A 6 20.43 -7.98 5.39
C ALA A 6 19.74 -8.67 4.20
N GLN A 7 20.16 -9.88 3.86
CA GLN A 7 19.55 -10.65 2.78
C GLN A 7 18.10 -11.04 3.08
N GLU A 8 17.78 -11.37 4.34
CA GLU A 8 16.40 -11.63 4.75
C GLU A 8 15.53 -10.37 4.66
N ASN A 9 16.05 -9.21 5.08
CA ASN A 9 15.35 -7.93 4.93
C ASN A 9 15.10 -7.58 3.45
N ASP A 10 16.08 -7.76 2.56
CA ASP A 10 15.93 -7.49 1.13
C ASP A 10 14.87 -8.39 0.48
N HIS A 11 14.83 -9.67 0.87
CA HIS A 11 13.76 -10.57 0.44
C HIS A 11 12.38 -10.13 0.92
N ARG A 12 12.26 -9.70 2.18
CA ARG A 12 10.98 -9.19 2.70
C ARG A 12 10.55 -7.92 1.99
N ASN A 13 11.47 -7.00 1.70
CA ASN A 13 11.17 -5.77 0.97
C ASN A 13 10.72 -6.09 -0.47
N THR A 14 11.44 -6.96 -1.17
CA THR A 14 11.07 -7.41 -2.52
C THR A 14 9.68 -8.05 -2.55
N LEU A 15 9.37 -8.89 -1.56
CA LEU A 15 8.05 -9.50 -1.42
C LEU A 15 6.97 -8.45 -1.11
N ALA A 16 7.26 -7.49 -0.24
CA ALA A 16 6.35 -6.41 0.09
C ALA A 16 6.02 -5.53 -1.14
N ASP A 17 7.03 -5.22 -1.96
CA ASP A 17 6.85 -4.46 -3.20
C ASP A 17 6.00 -5.24 -4.21
N ALA A 18 6.23 -6.55 -4.35
CA ALA A 18 5.41 -7.40 -5.23
C ALA A 18 3.94 -7.43 -4.77
N ILE A 19 3.68 -7.64 -3.48
CA ILE A 19 2.33 -7.63 -2.91
C ILE A 19 1.66 -6.26 -3.12
N LEU A 20 2.39 -5.16 -2.89
CA LEU A 20 1.87 -3.82 -3.09
C LEU A 20 1.46 -3.58 -4.55
N ASN A 21 2.29 -4.00 -5.50
CA ASN A 21 1.98 -3.89 -6.93
C ASN A 21 0.73 -4.71 -7.30
N ASP A 22 0.63 -5.95 -6.81
CA ASP A 22 -0.55 -6.80 -7.06
C ASP A 22 -1.83 -6.16 -6.51
N LEU A 23 -1.79 -5.59 -5.30
CA LEU A 23 -2.93 -4.91 -4.68
C LEU A 23 -3.36 -3.67 -5.47
N ILE A 24 -2.40 -2.91 -5.99
CA ILE A 24 -2.67 -1.75 -6.86
C ILE A 24 -3.32 -2.22 -8.17
N GLU A 25 -2.81 -3.28 -8.80
CA GLU A 25 -3.39 -3.82 -10.04
C GLU A 25 -4.81 -4.36 -9.83
N ILE A 26 -5.07 -5.04 -8.72
CA ILE A 26 -6.41 -5.51 -8.35
C ILE A 26 -7.38 -4.32 -8.20
N ALA A 27 -6.99 -3.29 -7.45
CA ALA A 27 -7.81 -2.09 -7.26
C ALA A 27 -8.13 -1.40 -8.60
N ARG A 28 -7.14 -1.32 -9.51
CA ARG A 28 -7.33 -0.82 -10.87
C ARG A 28 -8.37 -1.61 -11.65
N LEU A 29 -8.24 -2.94 -11.65
CA LEU A 29 -9.12 -3.84 -12.42
C LEU A 29 -10.55 -3.85 -11.89
N GLN A 30 -10.72 -3.68 -10.58
CA GLN A 30 -12.04 -3.57 -9.94
C GLN A 30 -12.67 -2.18 -10.13
N GLY A 31 -11.85 -1.15 -10.44
CA GLY A 31 -12.30 0.24 -10.47
C GLY A 31 -12.61 0.78 -9.08
N ASP A 32 -12.04 0.15 -8.05
CA ASP A 32 -12.28 0.52 -6.66
C ASP A 32 -11.50 1.81 -6.32
N PRO A 33 -12.13 2.79 -5.66
CA PRO A 33 -11.42 3.96 -5.20
C PRO A 33 -10.45 3.60 -4.06
N ILE A 34 -9.28 4.23 -4.07
CA ILE A 34 -8.29 4.12 -3.01
C ILE A 34 -8.79 4.89 -1.78
N LYS A 35 -8.91 4.20 -0.64
CA LYS A 35 -9.37 4.79 0.61
C LYS A 35 -8.19 5.33 1.40
N LYS A 36 -8.13 6.66 1.54
CA LYS A 36 -7.16 7.32 2.41
C LYS A 36 -7.64 7.20 3.85
N MET A 37 -6.89 6.43 4.63
CA MET A 37 -7.20 6.19 6.04
C MET A 37 -6.53 7.25 6.92
N LYS A 38 -7.22 7.63 8.00
CA LYS A 38 -6.69 8.50 9.05
C LYS A 38 -6.99 7.89 10.41
N VAL A 39 -6.14 8.21 11.38
CA VAL A 39 -6.30 7.81 12.77
C VAL A 39 -6.67 9.02 13.60
N ASP A 40 -7.66 8.87 14.46
CA ASP A 40 -8.01 9.91 15.44
C ASP A 40 -7.12 9.85 16.69
N GLU A 41 -7.35 10.76 17.62
CA GLU A 41 -6.63 10.83 18.90
C GLU A 41 -6.86 9.61 19.83
N HIS A 42 -7.87 8.79 19.53
CA HIS A 42 -8.22 7.58 20.27
C HIS A 42 -7.72 6.29 19.57
N GLY A 43 -7.01 6.40 18.45
CA GLY A 43 -6.50 5.26 17.70
C GLY A 43 -7.53 4.60 16.79
N VAL A 44 -8.68 5.24 16.55
CA VAL A 44 -9.72 4.74 15.65
C VAL A 44 -9.36 5.09 14.22
N PHE A 45 -9.30 4.07 13.37
CA PHE A 45 -9.09 4.22 11.94
C PHE A 45 -10.41 4.54 11.23
N TYR A 46 -10.41 5.59 10.43
CA TYR A 46 -11.54 5.98 9.59
C TYR A 46 -11.08 6.40 8.20
N VAL A 47 -12.01 6.34 7.24
CA VAL A 47 -11.77 6.79 5.87
C VAL A 47 -11.90 8.31 5.84
N GLU A 48 -10.80 9.03 5.57
CA GLU A 48 -10.78 10.49 5.41
C GLU A 48 -11.31 10.89 4.03
N SER A 49 -10.87 10.17 2.99
CA SER A 49 -11.29 10.43 1.61
C SER A 49 -11.19 9.16 0.75
N GLU A 50 -12.03 9.09 -0.28
CA GLU A 50 -11.93 8.09 -1.33
C GLU A 50 -11.43 8.78 -2.60
N ILE A 51 -10.33 8.26 -3.16
CA ILE A 51 -9.66 8.83 -4.34
C ILE A 51 -9.87 7.86 -5.48
N PRO A 52 -10.42 8.29 -6.63
CA PRO A 52 -10.48 7.44 -7.82
C PRO A 52 -9.10 6.87 -8.15
N PHE A 53 -9.05 5.59 -8.53
CA PHE A 53 -7.78 4.92 -8.81
C PHE A 53 -6.95 5.66 -9.88
N ASP A 54 -7.61 6.17 -10.92
CA ASP A 54 -6.94 6.91 -12.00
C ASP A 54 -6.28 8.21 -11.49
N GLU A 55 -6.93 8.91 -10.55
CA GLU A 55 -6.38 10.12 -9.91
C GLU A 55 -5.22 9.78 -8.96
N PHE A 56 -5.26 8.62 -8.30
CA PHE A 56 -4.18 8.15 -7.43
C PHE A 56 -2.90 7.84 -8.22
N ILE A 57 -2.99 7.17 -9.37
CA ILE A 57 -1.83 6.83 -10.21
C ILE A 57 -1.13 8.08 -10.74
N GLU A 58 -1.88 9.11 -11.13
CA GLU A 58 -1.28 10.37 -11.62
C GLU A 58 -0.44 11.10 -10.56
N SER A 59 -0.60 10.75 -9.29
CA SER A 59 0.12 11.36 -8.16
C SER A 59 1.41 10.63 -7.74
N PHE A 60 1.71 9.47 -8.35
CA PHE A 60 2.89 8.63 -8.11
C PHE A 60 3.98 8.85 -9.16
#